data_AF-A0A957GDX5-F1
#
_entry.id   AF-A0A957GDX5-F1
#
_cell.length_a   1.000
_cell.length_b   1.000
_cell.length_c   1.000
_cell.angle_alpha   90.00
_cell.angle_beta   90.00
_cell.angle_gamma   90.00
#
_symmetry.space_group_name_H-M   'P 1'
#
loop_
_entity.id
_entity.type
_entity.pdbx_description
1 polymer ?
#
loop_
_entity_poly.entity_id
_entity_poly.type
_entity_poly.pdbx_seq_one_letter_code
_entity_poly.pdbx_strand_id
1 'polypeptide(L)'
;MARQALFMDLVYDERGNVVKTAVIGNEATYIVDDDGFMRHVDAEQVDRQVLSFFLEQLQDNKDIAIEQAMNMMGKDDIFTKAALTSELNNVDMDKIIAQGIPLQARNMMGMMGFRIIINVHGEIVGMQQPSVPDDEEF
;
A
#
# COMPACT_ATOMS: atom_id res chain seq x y z
N MET A 1 4.15 -16.08 5.74
CA MET A 1 5.36 -15.61 6.44
C MET A 1 6.19 -14.75 5.50
N ALA A 2 5.96 -13.44 5.55
CA ALA A 2 6.69 -12.45 4.77
C ALA A 2 8.15 -12.34 5.25
N ARG A 3 9.08 -12.53 4.32
CA ARG A 3 10.53 -12.37 4.57
C ARG A 3 11.00 -10.93 4.45
N GLN A 4 10.12 -10.03 4.00
CA GLN A 4 10.40 -8.64 3.77
C GLN A 4 9.13 -7.82 4.02
N ALA A 5 9.30 -6.64 4.63
CA ALA A 5 8.26 -5.63 4.75
C ALA A 5 8.02 -4.96 3.39
N LEU A 6 6.80 -5.04 2.87
CA LEU A 6 6.45 -4.53 1.55
C LEU A 6 6.54 -3.01 1.48
N PHE A 7 6.09 -2.33 2.53
CA PHE A 7 5.99 -0.88 2.64
C PHE A 7 7.11 -0.27 3.49
N MET A 8 8.28 -0.92 3.57
CA MET A 8 9.45 -0.33 4.23
C MET A 8 9.69 1.12 3.76
N ASP A 9 10.08 2.00 4.69
CA ASP A 9 10.28 3.44 4.48
C ASP A 9 9.03 4.26 4.10
N LEU A 10 7.86 3.63 3.98
CA LEU A 10 6.56 4.29 3.75
C LEU A 10 5.64 4.24 4.97
N VAL A 11 6.04 3.54 6.03
CA VAL A 11 5.30 3.41 7.28
C VAL A 11 5.81 4.42 8.30
N TYR A 12 4.88 5.11 8.95
CA TYR A 12 5.08 6.16 9.94
C TYR A 12 4.30 5.82 11.22
N ASP A 13 4.83 6.25 12.36
CA ASP A 13 4.12 6.18 13.64
C ASP A 13 3.15 7.37 13.79
N GLU A 14 2.34 7.34 14.85
CA GLU A 14 1.40 8.43 15.19
C GLU A 14 2.08 9.77 15.49
N ARG A 15 3.41 9.76 15.73
CA ARG A 15 4.23 10.94 16.01
C ARG A 15 4.88 11.49 14.73
N GLY A 16 4.67 10.84 13.58
CA GLY A 16 5.22 11.23 12.29
C GLY A 16 6.66 10.77 12.06
N ASN A 17 7.20 9.86 12.86
CA ASN A 17 8.51 9.27 12.63
C ASN A 17 8.41 8.08 11.68
N VAL A 18 9.41 7.92 10.82
CA VAL A 18 9.52 6.75 9.94
C VAL A 18 9.78 5.51 10.80
N VAL A 19 8.93 4.51 10.62
CA VAL A 19 9.00 3.21 11.29
C VAL A 19 10.09 2.38 10.63
N LYS A 20 11.06 1.92 11.43
CA LYS A 20 12.15 1.09 10.94
C LYS A 20 11.67 -0.35 10.74
N THR A 21 12.39 -1.10 9.93
CA THR A 21 12.14 -2.53 9.75
C THR A 21 13.29 -3.36 10.26
N ALA A 22 13.00 -4.50 10.89
CA ALA A 22 13.99 -5.51 11.25
C ALA A 22 13.48 -6.91 10.94
N VAL A 23 14.41 -7.84 10.73
CA VAL A 23 14.09 -9.26 10.56
C VAL A 23 14.43 -9.98 11.86
N ILE A 24 13.43 -10.58 12.50
CA ILE A 24 13.61 -11.42 13.68
C ILE A 24 13.42 -12.88 13.26
N GLY A 25 14.50 -13.66 13.34
CA GLY A 25 14.51 -15.04 12.86
C GLY A 25 14.30 -15.08 11.35
N ASN A 26 13.06 -15.35 10.92
CA ASN A 26 12.68 -15.40 9.50
C ASN A 26 11.44 -14.54 9.17
N GLU A 27 11.07 -13.64 10.08
CA GLU A 27 9.88 -12.79 9.99
C GLU A 27 10.31 -11.32 9.93
N ALA A 28 9.78 -10.60 8.93
CA ALA A 28 9.96 -9.15 8.85
C ALA A 28 9.04 -8.46 9.85
N THR A 29 9.55 -7.45 10.56
CA THR A 29 8.82 -6.70 11.57
C THR A 29 9.03 -5.20 11.40
N TYR A 30 7.99 -4.44 11.69
CA TYR A 30 8.03 -2.99 11.85
C TYR A 30 8.36 -2.65 13.30
N ILE A 31 9.27 -1.72 13.53
CA ILE A 31 9.71 -1.30 14.86
C ILE A 31 9.13 0.08 15.18
N VAL A 32 8.16 0.11 16.09
CA VAL A 32 7.50 1.32 16.57
C VAL A 32 8.07 1.70 17.95
N ASP A 33 8.41 2.97 18.13
CA ASP A 33 8.87 3.50 19.42
C ASP A 33 7.67 3.92 20.28
N ASP A 34 7.44 3.17 21.35
CA ASP A 34 6.42 3.44 22.35
C ASP A 34 7.08 4.00 23.63
N ASP A 35 7.36 5.30 23.61
CA ASP A 35 8.01 6.05 24.70
C ASP A 35 9.29 5.40 25.25
N GLY A 36 10.16 4.96 24.33
CA GLY A 36 11.44 4.30 24.63
C GLY A 36 11.35 2.78 24.61
N PHE A 37 10.16 2.21 24.39
CA PHE A 37 9.96 0.77 24.22
C PHE A 37 9.78 0.41 22.74
N MET A 38 10.80 -0.25 22.16
CA MET A 38 10.79 -0.64 20.74
C MET A 38 9.89 -1.87 20.52
N ARG A 39 8.65 -1.65 20.09
CA ARG A 39 7.68 -2.71 19.79
C ARG A 39 7.94 -3.27 18.40
N HIS A 40 7.98 -4.59 18.30
CA HIS A 40 8.12 -5.29 17.02
C HIS A 40 6.73 -5.79 16.60
N VAL A 41 6.27 -5.26 15.47
CA VAL A 41 4.97 -5.55 14.88
C VAL A 41 5.19 -6.41 13.65
N ASP A 42 4.41 -7.46 13.45
CA ASP A 42 4.50 -8.32 12.27
C ASP A 42 4.24 -7.51 10.98
N ALA A 43 5.22 -7.49 10.08
CA ALA A 43 5.10 -6.76 8.83
C ALA A 43 4.02 -7.36 7.92
N GLU A 44 3.84 -8.69 7.93
CA GLU A 44 2.81 -9.33 7.11
C GLU A 44 1.40 -8.88 7.53
N GLN A 45 1.18 -8.72 8.84
CA GLN A 45 -0.11 -8.25 9.37
C GLN A 45 -0.40 -6.81 8.92
N VAL A 46 0.57 -5.91 9.00
CA VAL A 46 0.42 -4.52 8.56
C VAL A 46 0.23 -4.46 7.04
N ASP A 47 1.08 -5.14 6.29
CA ASP A 47 1.05 -5.13 4.82
C ASP A 47 -0.29 -5.66 4.28
N ARG A 48 -0.85 -6.71 4.89
CA ARG A 48 -2.18 -7.24 4.54
C ARG A 48 -3.30 -6.26 4.84
N GLN A 49 -3.24 -5.53 5.96
CA GLN A 49 -4.22 -4.49 6.27
C GLN A 49 -4.18 -3.37 5.21
N VAL A 50 -2.99 -2.93 4.81
CA VAL A 50 -2.82 -1.89 3.78
C VAL A 50 -3.40 -2.36 2.45
N LEU A 51 -3.05 -3.58 2.03
CA LEU A 51 -3.56 -4.17 0.78
C LEU A 51 -5.09 -4.32 0.81
N SER A 52 -5.66 -4.76 1.94
CA SER A 52 -7.10 -4.91 2.09
C SER A 52 -7.83 -3.57 1.93
N PHE A 53 -7.32 -2.51 2.56
CA PHE A 53 -7.88 -1.18 2.42
C PHE A 53 -7.77 -0.64 0.99
N PHE A 54 -6.64 -0.88 0.29
CA PHE A 54 -6.53 -0.51 -1.13
C PHE A 54 -7.53 -1.26 -2.00
N LEU A 55 -7.72 -2.56 -1.75
CA LEU A 55 -8.70 -3.36 -2.48
C LEU A 55 -10.13 -2.88 -2.20
N GLU A 56 -10.46 -2.56 -0.96
CA GLU A 56 -11.76 -1.97 -0.59
C GLU A 56 -11.98 -0.61 -1.28
N GLN A 57 -10.98 0.28 -1.26
CA GLN A 57 -11.09 1.57 -1.96
C GLN A 57 -11.22 1.43 -3.48
N LEU A 58 -10.51 0.48 -4.09
CA LEU A 58 -10.69 0.14 -5.51
C LEU A 58 -12.08 -0.43 -5.75
N GLN A 59 -12.65 -1.15 -4.79
CA GLN A 59 -14.01 -1.68 -4.89
C GLN A 59 -15.10 -0.59 -4.75
N ASP A 60 -14.89 0.38 -3.87
CA ASP A 60 -15.80 1.49 -3.65
C ASP A 60 -15.70 2.56 -4.75
N ASN A 61 -14.52 2.74 -5.34
CA ASN A 61 -14.26 3.67 -6.44
C ASN A 61 -14.06 2.96 -7.80
N LYS A 62 -14.62 1.75 -7.99
CA LYS A 62 -14.41 0.92 -9.20
C LYS A 62 -14.56 1.72 -10.49
N ASP A 63 -15.60 2.54 -10.59
CA ASP A 63 -15.87 3.28 -11.82
C ASP A 63 -14.80 4.35 -12.13
N ILE A 64 -14.28 5.04 -11.11
CA ILE A 64 -13.24 6.08 -11.28
C ILE A 64 -11.86 5.45 -11.53
N ALA A 65 -11.53 4.37 -10.79
CA ALA A 65 -10.25 3.67 -10.96
C ALA A 65 -10.14 3.01 -12.35
N ILE A 66 -11.25 2.47 -12.87
CA ILE A 66 -11.32 1.92 -14.23
C ILE A 66 -11.15 3.03 -15.27
N GLU A 67 -11.80 4.19 -15.11
CA GLU A 67 -11.65 5.32 -16.03
C GLU A 67 -10.22 5.87 -16.07
N GLN A 68 -9.57 6.01 -14.91
CA GLN A 68 -8.17 6.47 -14.84
C GLN A 68 -7.20 5.45 -15.44
N ALA A 69 -7.38 4.15 -15.18
CA ALA A 69 -6.59 3.09 -15.81
C ALA A 69 -6.78 3.04 -17.33
N MET A 70 -8.02 3.24 -17.82
CA MET A 70 -8.34 3.31 -19.25
C MET A 70 -7.73 4.56 -19.91
N ASN A 71 -7.74 5.71 -19.23
CA ASN A 71 -7.11 6.94 -19.72
C ASN A 71 -5.58 6.82 -19.80
N MET A 72 -4.95 6.07 -18.90
CA MET A 72 -3.52 5.76 -18.96
C MET A 72 -3.16 4.72 -20.04
N MET A 73 -4.07 3.81 -20.40
CA MET A 73 -3.84 2.75 -21.39
C MET A 73 -4.28 3.10 -22.83
N GLY A 74 -4.97 4.23 -23.03
CA GLY A 74 -5.35 4.74 -24.35
C GLY A 74 -6.63 4.10 -24.92
N LYS A 75 -7.28 4.85 -25.83
CA LYS A 75 -8.42 4.38 -26.65
C LYS A 75 -7.97 3.19 -27.50
N ASP A 76 -8.29 1.96 -27.11
CA ASP A 76 -8.72 0.89 -28.04
C ASP A 76 -8.83 -0.47 -27.32
N ASP A 77 -9.62 -0.56 -26.24
CA ASP A 77 -10.09 -1.88 -25.83
C ASP A 77 -11.48 -1.85 -25.19
N ILE A 78 -12.47 -1.78 -26.07
CA ILE A 78 -13.91 -1.82 -25.80
C ILE A 78 -14.39 -3.13 -25.10
N PHE A 79 -13.47 -4.07 -24.80
CA PHE A 79 -13.77 -5.31 -24.07
C PHE A 79 -13.14 -5.44 -22.68
N THR A 80 -12.40 -4.44 -22.18
CA THR A 80 -11.55 -4.61 -20.97
C THR A 80 -12.27 -4.37 -19.64
N LYS A 81 -13.44 -3.70 -19.61
CA LYS A 81 -14.13 -3.39 -18.33
C LYS A 81 -14.53 -4.66 -17.55
N ALA A 82 -15.02 -5.71 -18.23
CA ALA A 82 -15.46 -6.96 -17.57
C ALA A 82 -14.29 -7.90 -17.20
N ALA A 83 -13.25 -7.95 -18.02
CA ALA A 83 -12.03 -8.71 -17.74
C ALA A 83 -11.26 -8.09 -16.56
N LEU A 84 -11.09 -6.76 -16.55
CA LEU A 84 -10.46 -6.03 -15.47
C LEU A 84 -11.25 -6.15 -14.16
N THR A 85 -12.58 -6.07 -14.20
CA THR A 85 -13.40 -6.29 -13.00
C THR A 85 -13.19 -7.70 -12.42
N SER A 86 -13.05 -8.72 -13.28
CA SER A 86 -12.88 -10.12 -12.85
C SER A 86 -11.47 -10.40 -12.31
N GLU A 87 -10.45 -9.79 -12.90
CA GLU A 87 -9.06 -9.87 -12.42
C GLU A 87 -8.84 -9.05 -11.13
N LEU A 88 -9.45 -7.87 -11.01
CA LEU A 88 -9.44 -7.06 -9.78
C LEU A 88 -10.15 -7.75 -8.62
N ASN A 89 -11.22 -8.50 -8.89
CA ASN A 89 -11.89 -9.32 -7.88
C ASN A 89 -11.06 -10.56 -7.49
N ASN A 90 -10.03 -10.91 -8.27
CA ASN A 90 -9.20 -12.11 -8.07
C ASN A 90 -7.72 -11.75 -7.85
N VAL A 91 -7.46 -10.58 -7.24
CA VAL A 91 -6.13 -10.16 -6.83
C VAL A 91 -5.72 -11.01 -5.63
N ASP A 92 -4.91 -12.04 -5.88
CA ASP A 92 -4.28 -12.86 -4.86
C ASP A 92 -3.31 -12.01 -4.03
N MET A 93 -3.72 -11.59 -2.83
CA MET A 93 -2.86 -10.86 -1.89
C MET A 93 -1.55 -11.62 -1.62
N ASP A 94 -1.63 -12.95 -1.57
CA ASP A 94 -0.47 -13.82 -1.34
C ASP A 94 0.56 -13.73 -2.49
N LYS A 95 0.11 -13.51 -3.74
CA LYS A 95 1.02 -13.31 -4.88
C LYS A 95 1.70 -11.96 -4.83
N ILE A 96 0.99 -10.90 -4.43
CA ILE A 96 1.57 -9.57 -4.25
C ILE A 96 2.62 -9.59 -3.14
N ILE A 97 2.31 -10.23 -2.01
CA ILE A 97 3.25 -10.40 -0.90
C ILE A 97 4.47 -11.22 -1.32
N ALA A 98 4.27 -12.30 -2.08
CA ALA A 98 5.36 -13.13 -2.57
C ALA A 98 6.24 -12.42 -3.61
N GLN A 99 5.65 -11.61 -4.49
CA GLN A 99 6.36 -10.88 -5.54
C GLN A 99 7.07 -9.63 -5.01
N GLY A 100 6.52 -9.02 -3.95
CA GLY A 100 7.02 -7.77 -3.39
C GLY A 100 6.66 -6.56 -4.25
N ILE A 101 6.89 -5.37 -3.68
CA ILE A 101 6.78 -4.11 -4.43
C ILE A 101 8.16 -3.80 -5.03
N PRO A 102 8.26 -3.58 -6.36
CA PRO A 102 9.51 -3.15 -6.98
C PRO A 102 10.05 -1.89 -6.32
N LEU A 103 11.37 -1.84 -6.06
CA LEU A 103 12.01 -0.70 -5.39
C LEU A 103 11.68 0.65 -6.04
N GLN A 104 11.63 0.69 -7.38
CA GLN A 104 11.29 1.90 -8.14
C GLN A 104 9.86 2.37 -7.84
N ALA A 105 8.89 1.46 -7.81
CA ALA A 105 7.50 1.77 -7.48
C ALA A 105 7.36 2.25 -6.04
N ARG A 106 8.08 1.62 -5.09
CA ARG A 106 8.11 2.04 -3.69
C ARG A 106 8.67 3.45 -3.52
N ASN A 107 9.81 3.74 -4.14
CA ASN A 107 10.42 5.06 -4.10
C ASN A 107 9.49 6.12 -4.71
N MET A 108 8.82 5.78 -5.82
CA MET A 108 7.85 6.66 -6.44
C MET A 108 6.67 6.97 -5.51
N MET A 109 6.11 5.96 -4.83
CA MET A 109 5.06 6.17 -3.83
C MET A 109 5.53 7.12 -2.71
N GLY A 110 6.73 6.91 -2.17
CA GLY A 110 7.29 7.80 -1.14
C GLY A 110 7.49 9.24 -1.62
N MET A 111 7.99 9.42 -2.85
CA MET A 111 8.16 10.74 -3.46
C MET A 111 6.83 11.46 -3.71
N MET A 112 5.78 10.71 -4.06
CA MET A 112 4.43 11.25 -4.23
C MET A 112 3.74 11.56 -2.89
N GLY A 113 4.42 11.36 -1.75
CA GLY A 113 3.89 11.65 -0.43
C GLY A 113 2.98 10.55 0.11
N PHE A 114 3.04 9.34 -0.44
CA PHE A 114 2.33 8.20 0.13
C PHE A 114 2.88 7.86 1.51
N ARG A 115 2.01 7.83 2.52
CA ARG A 115 2.36 7.49 3.91
C ARG A 115 1.31 6.62 4.54
N ILE A 116 1.75 5.57 5.21
CA ILE A 116 0.91 4.70 6.04
C ILE A 116 1.19 5.05 7.49
N ILE A 117 0.18 5.42 8.26
CA ILE A 117 0.30 5.75 9.68
C ILE A 117 -0.25 4.57 10.48
N ILE A 118 0.59 3.98 11.33
CA ILE A 118 0.22 2.88 12.22
C ILE A 118 0.33 3.29 13.69
N ASN A 119 -0.49 2.66 14.54
CA ASN A 119 -0.34 2.75 15.99
C ASN A 119 0.71 1.75 16.51
N VAL A 120 0.95 1.79 17.83
CA VAL A 120 1.89 0.89 18.53
C VAL A 120 1.53 -0.60 18.44
N HIS A 121 0.31 -0.94 18.05
CA HIS A 121 -0.17 -2.31 17.84
C HIS A 121 -0.03 -2.78 16.39
N GLY A 122 0.35 -1.91 15.45
CA GLY A 122 0.37 -2.24 14.02
C GLY A 122 -0.98 -2.10 13.32
N GLU A 123 -1.94 -1.42 13.94
CA GLU A 123 -3.21 -1.10 13.30
C GLU A 123 -3.05 0.20 12.51
N ILE A 124 -3.64 0.24 11.33
CA ILE A 124 -3.60 1.42 10.49
C ILE A 124 -4.56 2.46 11.06
N VAL A 125 -4.04 3.62 11.45
CA VAL A 125 -4.82 4.75 11.95
C VAL A 125 -5.04 5.83 10.88
N GLY A 126 -4.27 5.79 9.80
CA GLY A 126 -4.45 6.68 8.67
C GLY A 126 -3.59 6.31 7.48
N MET A 127 -4.03 6.71 6.29
CA MET A 127 -3.22 6.65 5.07
C MET A 127 -3.32 7.96 4.32
N GLN A 128 -2.17 8.52 3.98
CA GLN A 128 -2.05 9.67 3.10
C GLN A 128 -1.79 9.14 1.70
N GLN A 129 -2.78 9.29 0.82
CA GLN A 129 -2.62 9.00 -0.59
C GLN A 129 -2.13 10.25 -1.32
N PRO A 130 -1.29 10.10 -2.34
CA PRO A 130 -1.09 11.16 -3.30
C PRO A 130 -2.44 11.45 -3.95
N SER A 131 -3.00 12.62 -3.71
CA SER A 131 -3.91 13.19 -4.69
C SER A 131 -3.10 13.36 -5.97
N VAL A 132 -3.53 12.71 -7.05
CA VAL A 132 -3.15 13.14 -8.40
C VAL A 132 -3.37 14.65 -8.41
N PRO A 133 -2.40 15.48 -8.83
CA PRO A 133 -2.69 16.88 -9.03
C PRO A 133 -3.94 16.90 -9.90
N ASP A 134 -5.04 17.48 -9.42
CA ASP A 134 -6.09 17.86 -10.34
C ASP A 134 -5.36 18.71 -11.38
N ASP A 135 -5.28 18.20 -12.61
CA ASP A 135 -5.01 19.03 -13.78
C ASP A 135 -6.25 19.95 -13.90
N GLU A 136 -6.40 20.88 -12.96
CA GLU A 136 -7.17 22.09 -13.15
C GLU A 136 -6.42 22.90 -14.20
N GLU A 137 -6.78 22.65 -15.46
CA GLU A 137 -6.54 23.56 -16.57
C GLU A 137 -6.96 24.98 -16.15
N PHE A 138 -5.98 25.88 -16.01
CA PHE A 138 -6.18 27.33 -15.93
C PHE A 138 -5.99 27.96 -17.31
#